data_AF-A0A4Q3LBG8-F1
#
_entry.id   AF-A0A4Q3LBG8-F1
#
_cell.length_a   1.000
_cell.length_b   1.000
_cell.length_c   1.000
_cell.angle_alpha   90.00
_cell.angle_beta   90.00
_cell.angle_gamma   90.00
#
_symmetry.space_group_name_H-M   'P 1'
#
loop_
_entity.id
_entity.type
_entity.pdbx_description
1 polymer ?
#
loop_
_entity_poly.entity_id
_entity_poly.type
_entity_poly.pdbx_seq_one_letter_code
_entity_poly.pdbx_strand_id
1 'polypeptide(L)'
;MLQQLVQRIQTIAGITRDAAALRVLQADPLDLTLHVEQVWNAFAMSRPPHLQRPAGAARVAAWSFGDFANFNPTAMAWDHLGYSFVLENTRAVQILRRVVREYRSGEGLGVPSVATQRWLDVTETLLFGAANPLATWLCTSTVRSDPEGVRRNAYWRLLGLDLAFGTDDNRPFAFDKATAANTAFVALFEELLFELWQAVSNLRNLVGVNASDNDRIYRLTEQLAFILRSRRQEDLLAREELASATALGWVELTLSADTPVVVDLRAQATSAADRLRLRARTSRRGHGRRK
;
A
#
# COMPACT_ATOMS: atom_id res chain seq x y z
N MET A 1 -3.23 -2.70 -6.07
CA MET A 1 -3.72 -4.11 -6.00
C MET A 1 -5.20 -4.21 -5.66
N LEU A 2 -5.61 -3.81 -4.45
CA LEU A 2 -7.01 -3.91 -4.03
C LEU A 2 -7.95 -3.02 -4.86
N GLN A 3 -7.52 -1.83 -5.27
CA GLN A 3 -8.29 -1.00 -6.21
C GLN A 3 -8.57 -1.71 -7.54
N GLN A 4 -7.60 -2.47 -8.04
CA GLN A 4 -7.78 -3.25 -9.27
C GLN A 4 -8.67 -4.47 -9.05
N LEU A 5 -8.66 -5.08 -7.86
CA LEU A 5 -9.64 -6.11 -7.49
C LEU A 5 -11.06 -5.53 -7.48
N VAL A 6 -11.26 -4.36 -6.86
CA VAL A 6 -12.56 -3.65 -6.87
C VAL A 6 -13.01 -3.38 -8.30
N GLN A 7 -12.12 -2.88 -9.16
CA GLN A 7 -12.42 -2.66 -10.58
C GLN A 7 -12.80 -3.96 -11.30
N ARG A 8 -12.08 -5.06 -11.07
CA ARG A 8 -12.40 -6.36 -11.66
C ARG A 8 -13.75 -6.90 -11.19
N ILE A 9 -14.06 -6.78 -9.90
CA ILE A 9 -15.36 -7.17 -9.36
C ILE A 9 -16.47 -6.34 -10.00
N GLN A 10 -16.30 -5.03 -10.11
CA GLN A 10 -17.24 -4.14 -10.79
C GLN A 10 -17.50 -4.60 -12.23
N THR A 11 -16.43 -4.86 -13.01
CA THR A 11 -16.56 -5.26 -14.42
C THR A 11 -17.18 -6.65 -14.59
N ILE A 12 -16.74 -7.63 -13.80
CA ILE A 12 -17.13 -9.04 -13.97
C ILE A 12 -18.50 -9.32 -13.34
N ALA A 13 -18.78 -8.78 -12.15
CA ALA A 13 -20.04 -9.01 -11.45
C ALA A 13 -21.13 -8.00 -11.84
N GLY A 14 -20.81 -6.94 -12.59
CA GLY A 14 -21.77 -5.94 -13.05
C GLY A 14 -22.38 -5.09 -11.93
N ILE A 15 -21.67 -4.94 -10.80
CA ILE A 15 -22.12 -4.17 -9.63
C ILE A 15 -21.48 -2.78 -9.58
N THR A 16 -22.02 -1.88 -8.75
CA THR A 16 -21.43 -0.55 -8.57
C THR A 16 -20.04 -0.63 -7.91
N ARG A 17 -19.20 0.38 -8.13
CA ARG A 17 -17.87 0.46 -7.52
C ARG A 17 -17.94 0.41 -5.99
N ASP A 18 -18.94 1.05 -5.38
CA ASP A 18 -19.12 1.06 -3.93
C ASP A 18 -19.53 -0.31 -3.40
N ALA A 19 -20.40 -1.03 -4.12
CA ALA A 19 -20.76 -2.41 -3.77
C ALA A 19 -19.56 -3.36 -3.89
N ALA A 20 -18.73 -3.19 -4.92
CA ALA A 20 -17.49 -3.94 -5.09
C ALA A 20 -16.47 -3.63 -3.97
N ALA A 21 -16.31 -2.36 -3.60
CA ALA A 21 -15.47 -1.93 -2.49
C ALA A 21 -15.95 -2.54 -1.16
N LEU A 22 -17.26 -2.50 -0.91
CA LEU A 22 -17.85 -3.08 0.29
C LEU A 22 -17.62 -4.60 0.38
N ARG A 23 -17.73 -5.33 -0.75
CA ARG A 23 -17.43 -6.76 -0.79
C ARG A 23 -15.99 -7.05 -0.38
N VAL A 24 -15.02 -6.28 -0.87
CA VAL A 24 -13.61 -6.41 -0.47
C VAL A 24 -13.41 -6.08 1.01
N LEU A 25 -14.09 -5.06 1.53
CA LEU A 25 -13.98 -4.64 2.92
C LEU A 25 -14.64 -5.60 3.94
N GLN A 26 -15.58 -6.42 3.48
CA GLN A 26 -16.28 -7.42 4.29
C GLN A 26 -15.69 -8.83 4.15
N ALA A 27 -14.67 -8.99 3.30
CA ALA A 27 -14.02 -10.25 3.01
C ALA A 27 -13.29 -10.81 4.24
N ASP A 28 -13.14 -12.14 4.27
CA ASP A 28 -12.31 -12.80 5.27
C ASP A 28 -10.81 -12.50 4.99
N PRO A 29 -9.97 -12.39 6.03
CA PRO A 29 -8.52 -12.24 5.84
C PRO A 29 -7.89 -13.32 4.94
N LEU A 30 -8.43 -14.54 4.98
CA LEU A 30 -7.96 -15.65 4.15
C LEU A 30 -8.29 -15.41 2.68
N ASP A 31 -9.49 -14.93 2.34
CA ASP A 31 -9.89 -14.65 0.96
C ASP A 31 -8.95 -13.65 0.29
N LEU A 32 -8.63 -12.57 1.00
CA LEU A 32 -7.69 -11.56 0.52
C LEU A 32 -6.27 -12.12 0.38
N THR A 33 -5.85 -12.95 1.33
CA THR A 33 -4.54 -13.63 1.28
C THR A 33 -4.43 -14.55 0.07
N LEU A 34 -5.46 -15.35 -0.20
CA LEU A 34 -5.50 -16.24 -1.36
C LEU A 34 -5.47 -15.43 -2.66
N HIS A 35 -6.20 -14.31 -2.73
CA HIS A 35 -6.17 -13.41 -3.88
C HIS A 35 -4.79 -12.77 -4.11
N VAL A 36 -4.09 -12.36 -3.05
CA VAL A 36 -2.70 -11.84 -3.14
C VAL A 36 -1.76 -12.89 -3.74
N GLU A 37 -1.91 -14.15 -3.37
CA GLU A 37 -1.11 -15.24 -3.94
C GLU A 37 -1.44 -15.51 -5.41
N GLN A 38 -2.71 -15.40 -5.83
CA GLN A 38 -3.06 -15.44 -7.25
C GLN A 38 -2.40 -14.29 -8.02
N VAL A 39 -2.38 -13.07 -7.46
CA VAL A 39 -1.73 -11.89 -8.04
C VAL A 39 -0.23 -12.15 -8.22
N TRP A 40 0.41 -12.69 -7.19
CA TRP A 40 1.83 -13.06 -7.24
C TRP A 40 2.11 -14.09 -8.33
N ASN A 41 1.27 -15.11 -8.46
CA ASN A 41 1.42 -16.15 -9.47
C ASN A 41 1.21 -15.62 -10.90
N ALA A 42 0.21 -14.78 -11.13
CA ALA A 42 0.00 -14.16 -12.44
C ALA A 42 1.22 -13.33 -12.87
N PHE A 43 1.84 -12.60 -11.92
CA PHE A 43 3.11 -11.91 -12.17
C PHE A 43 4.25 -12.87 -12.47
N ALA A 44 4.43 -13.92 -11.66
CA ALA A 44 5.46 -14.93 -11.87
C ALA A 44 5.32 -15.64 -13.23
N MET A 45 4.09 -15.85 -13.71
CA MET A 45 3.81 -16.47 -15.01
C MET A 45 3.98 -15.51 -16.20
N SER A 46 3.92 -14.20 -15.98
CA SER A 46 4.16 -13.19 -17.02
C SER A 46 5.64 -13.01 -17.38
N ARG A 47 6.52 -13.67 -16.64
CA ARG A 47 7.96 -13.68 -16.82
C ARG A 47 8.38 -14.36 -18.12
N PRO A 48 9.57 -14.04 -18.65
CA PRO A 48 10.26 -14.92 -19.59
C PRO A 48 10.37 -16.35 -19.04
N PRO A 49 10.29 -17.40 -19.88
CA PRO A 49 10.19 -18.80 -19.42
C PRO A 49 11.24 -19.22 -18.40
N HIS A 50 12.48 -18.73 -18.50
CA HIS A 50 13.58 -19.06 -17.60
C HIS A 50 13.46 -18.44 -16.20
N LEU A 51 12.56 -17.48 -15.99
CA LEU A 51 12.28 -16.84 -14.69
C LEU A 51 10.88 -17.16 -14.16
N GLN A 52 10.10 -17.98 -14.90
CA GLN A 52 8.76 -18.38 -14.47
C GLN A 52 8.85 -19.29 -13.23
N ARG A 53 8.06 -18.94 -12.21
CA ARG A 53 8.01 -19.65 -10.92
C ARG A 53 6.54 -19.98 -10.60
N PRO A 54 5.95 -21.00 -11.25
CA PRO A 54 4.56 -21.35 -11.02
C PRO A 54 4.35 -21.79 -9.58
N ALA A 55 3.20 -21.42 -9.01
CA ALA A 55 2.79 -21.95 -7.72
C ALA A 55 2.55 -23.47 -7.79
N GLY A 56 2.85 -24.17 -6.70
CA GLY A 56 2.58 -25.61 -6.59
C GLY A 56 1.08 -25.92 -6.61
N ALA A 57 0.72 -27.14 -7.02
CA ALA A 57 -0.66 -27.58 -7.21
C ALA A 57 -1.56 -27.38 -5.97
N ALA A 58 -1.03 -27.65 -4.77
CA ALA A 58 -1.78 -27.45 -3.52
C ALA A 58 -2.20 -25.99 -3.31
N ARG A 59 -1.33 -25.04 -3.70
CA ARG A 59 -1.61 -23.61 -3.58
C ARG A 59 -2.65 -23.16 -4.61
N VAL A 60 -2.54 -23.65 -5.84
CA VAL A 60 -3.53 -23.40 -6.90
C VAL A 60 -4.91 -23.93 -6.48
N ALA A 61 -4.98 -25.13 -5.90
CA ALA A 61 -6.22 -25.68 -5.37
C ALA A 61 -6.77 -24.81 -4.23
N ALA A 62 -5.92 -24.37 -3.30
CA ALA A 62 -6.34 -23.54 -2.18
C ALA A 62 -7.03 -22.23 -2.63
N TRP A 63 -6.53 -21.59 -3.68
CA TRP A 63 -7.10 -20.34 -4.20
C TRP A 63 -8.53 -20.50 -4.72
N SER A 64 -8.89 -21.68 -5.19
CA SER A 64 -10.23 -21.95 -5.73
C SER A 64 -11.33 -21.89 -4.65
N PHE A 65 -10.95 -22.01 -3.37
CA PHE A 65 -11.87 -21.87 -2.24
C PHE A 65 -12.11 -20.42 -1.81
N GLY A 66 -11.29 -19.47 -2.26
CA GLY A 66 -11.44 -18.06 -1.86
C GLY A 66 -12.57 -17.35 -2.61
N ASP A 67 -13.25 -16.41 -1.95
CA ASP A 67 -14.37 -15.64 -2.56
C ASP A 67 -13.97 -14.89 -3.85
N PHE A 68 -12.67 -14.60 -3.99
CA PHE A 68 -12.14 -13.89 -5.15
C PHE A 68 -11.57 -14.77 -6.28
N ALA A 69 -11.72 -16.09 -6.20
CA ALA A 69 -11.19 -17.06 -7.17
C ALA A 69 -11.50 -16.73 -8.64
N ASN A 70 -12.68 -16.18 -8.91
CA ASN A 70 -13.13 -15.89 -10.27
C ASN A 70 -12.66 -14.54 -10.82
N PHE A 71 -11.99 -13.70 -10.00
CA PHE A 71 -11.53 -12.37 -10.40
C PHE A 71 -10.03 -12.37 -10.74
N ASN A 72 -9.67 -13.21 -11.70
CA ASN A 72 -8.29 -13.46 -12.11
C ASN A 72 -7.48 -12.16 -12.34
N PRO A 73 -6.29 -12.04 -11.72
CA PRO A 73 -5.47 -10.86 -11.85
C PRO A 73 -4.70 -10.80 -13.17
N THR A 74 -4.30 -9.59 -13.56
CA THR A 74 -3.37 -9.35 -14.68
C THR A 74 -1.91 -9.51 -14.25
N ALA A 75 -1.00 -9.56 -15.22
CA ALA A 75 0.44 -9.73 -15.01
C ALA A 75 1.09 -8.73 -14.03
N MET A 76 0.64 -7.47 -14.01
CA MET A 76 1.07 -6.45 -13.04
C MET A 76 -0.15 -5.87 -12.34
N ALA A 77 -0.72 -6.65 -11.42
CA ALA A 77 -1.96 -6.28 -10.76
C ALA A 77 -1.78 -5.38 -9.51
N TRP A 78 -0.65 -4.69 -9.37
CA TRP A 78 -0.39 -3.77 -8.26
C TRP A 78 0.35 -2.50 -8.68
N ASP A 79 0.26 -1.50 -7.80
CA ASP A 79 0.76 -0.15 -8.03
C ASP A 79 2.23 -0.04 -7.58
N HIS A 80 2.97 0.91 -8.16
CA HIS A 80 4.38 1.10 -7.84
C HIS A 80 4.60 1.41 -6.35
N LEU A 81 5.72 0.98 -5.77
CA LEU A 81 6.07 1.18 -4.34
C LEU A 81 5.99 2.65 -3.90
N GLY A 82 6.23 3.58 -4.83
CA GLY A 82 6.07 5.03 -4.60
C GLY A 82 4.64 5.43 -4.18
N TYR A 83 3.60 4.76 -4.67
CA TYR A 83 2.22 4.97 -4.22
C TYR A 83 2.06 4.60 -2.74
N SER A 84 2.59 3.44 -2.33
CA SER A 84 2.58 3.03 -0.91
C SER A 84 3.36 4.02 -0.03
N PHE A 85 4.52 4.49 -0.51
CA PHE A 85 5.33 5.49 0.20
C PHE A 85 4.54 6.79 0.48
N VAL A 86 3.87 7.34 -0.53
CA VAL A 86 3.09 8.58 -0.38
C VAL A 86 1.92 8.38 0.59
N LEU A 87 1.20 7.26 0.47
CA LEU A 87 0.11 6.95 1.39
C LEU A 87 0.59 6.76 2.83
N GLU A 88 1.71 6.08 3.03
CA GLU A 88 2.23 5.83 4.36
C GLU A 88 2.72 7.12 5.04
N ASN A 89 3.25 8.08 4.28
CA ASN A 89 3.60 9.43 4.76
C ASN A 89 2.42 10.22 5.35
N THR A 90 1.17 9.85 5.06
CA THR A 90 -0.03 10.50 5.64
C THR A 90 -0.26 10.16 7.12
N ARG A 91 0.52 9.25 7.69
CA ARG A 91 0.32 8.66 9.03
C ARG A 91 -0.99 7.87 9.19
N ALA A 92 -1.66 7.51 8.10
CA ALA A 92 -2.90 6.77 8.15
C ALA A 92 -2.73 5.40 8.83
N VAL A 93 -1.61 4.71 8.62
CA VAL A 93 -1.31 3.43 9.26
C VAL A 93 -1.24 3.55 10.79
N GLN A 94 -0.63 4.62 11.31
CA GLN A 94 -0.51 4.88 12.76
C GLN A 94 -1.88 5.19 13.37
N ILE A 95 -2.72 5.93 12.64
CA ILE A 95 -4.11 6.17 13.07
C ILE A 95 -4.88 4.85 13.14
N LEU A 96 -4.78 3.99 12.13
CA LEU A 96 -5.44 2.68 12.16
C LEU A 96 -4.88 1.76 13.26
N ARG A 97 -3.56 1.79 13.51
CA ARG A 97 -2.92 1.06 14.62
C ARG A 97 -3.54 1.43 15.96
N ARG A 98 -3.77 2.72 16.20
CA ARG A 98 -4.45 3.21 17.41
C ARG A 98 -5.90 2.75 17.48
N VAL A 99 -6.64 2.82 16.37
CA VAL A 99 -8.03 2.32 16.31
C VAL A 99 -8.10 0.83 16.66
N VAL A 100 -7.22 0.02 16.08
CA VAL A 100 -7.14 -1.42 16.38
C VAL A 100 -6.84 -1.65 17.85
N ARG A 101 -5.82 -0.97 18.40
CA ARG A 101 -5.44 -1.07 19.81
C ARG A 101 -6.60 -0.70 20.74
N GLU A 102 -7.33 0.36 20.44
CA GLU A 102 -8.46 0.82 21.25
C GLU A 102 -9.63 -0.18 21.21
N TYR A 103 -9.91 -0.83 20.07
CA TYR A 103 -10.94 -1.88 20.02
C TYR A 103 -10.51 -3.21 20.64
N ARG A 104 -9.24 -3.60 20.53
CA ARG A 104 -8.74 -4.90 21.02
C ARG A 104 -8.33 -4.90 22.49
N SER A 105 -7.85 -3.78 23.00
CA SER A 105 -7.26 -3.70 24.34
C SER A 105 -7.71 -2.49 25.14
N GLY A 106 -8.07 -1.39 24.47
CA GLY A 106 -8.40 -0.13 25.16
C GLY A 106 -9.84 -0.02 25.64
N GLU A 107 -10.77 -0.75 25.03
CA GLU A 107 -12.24 -0.65 25.21
C GLU A 107 -12.81 0.78 25.06
N GLY A 108 -11.99 1.78 24.72
CA GLY A 108 -12.35 3.20 24.70
C GLY A 108 -13.27 3.60 23.56
N LEU A 109 -13.48 2.71 22.59
CA LEU A 109 -14.34 2.91 21.41
C LEU A 109 -15.66 2.12 21.48
N GLY A 110 -15.92 1.43 22.60
CA GLY A 110 -17.10 0.60 22.78
C GLY A 110 -17.01 -0.76 22.06
N VAL A 111 -18.16 -1.44 21.94
CA VAL A 111 -18.24 -2.78 21.36
C VAL A 111 -18.31 -2.69 19.82
N PRO A 112 -17.34 -3.28 19.08
CA PRO A 112 -17.37 -3.25 17.63
C PRO A 112 -18.47 -4.17 17.07
N SER A 113 -19.11 -3.75 15.98
CA SER A 113 -20.00 -4.61 15.19
C SER A 113 -19.24 -5.80 14.60
N VAL A 114 -19.95 -6.87 14.21
CA VAL A 114 -19.34 -8.05 13.55
C VAL A 114 -18.55 -7.66 12.30
N ALA A 115 -19.06 -6.70 11.53
CA ALA A 115 -18.37 -6.20 10.34
C ALA A 115 -17.08 -5.44 10.70
N THR A 116 -17.09 -4.65 11.78
CA THR A 116 -15.89 -3.98 12.29
C THR A 116 -14.88 -4.98 12.85
N GLN A 117 -15.32 -6.06 13.51
CA GLN A 117 -14.43 -7.13 13.97
C GLN A 117 -13.68 -7.79 12.81
N ARG A 118 -14.37 -8.13 11.72
CA ARG A 118 -13.70 -8.62 10.50
C ARG A 118 -12.71 -7.62 9.92
N TRP A 119 -13.09 -6.35 9.88
CA TRP A 119 -12.18 -5.29 9.45
C TRP A 119 -10.93 -5.21 10.33
N LEU A 120 -11.06 -5.41 11.65
CA LEU A 120 -9.92 -5.48 12.58
C LEU A 120 -9.02 -6.68 12.26
N ASP A 121 -9.59 -7.87 12.07
CA ASP A 121 -8.84 -9.09 11.72
C ASP A 121 -8.03 -8.91 10.42
N VAL A 122 -8.66 -8.36 9.38
CA VAL A 122 -7.99 -8.08 8.10
C VAL A 122 -6.89 -7.03 8.27
N THR A 123 -7.18 -5.96 9.01
CA THR A 123 -6.22 -4.88 9.26
C THR A 123 -4.99 -5.41 10.01
N GLU A 124 -5.18 -6.23 11.04
CA GLU A 124 -4.08 -6.86 11.78
C GLU A 124 -3.28 -7.83 10.91
N THR A 125 -3.96 -8.62 10.08
CA THR A 125 -3.32 -9.58 9.16
C THR A 125 -2.49 -8.86 8.10
N LEU A 126 -3.01 -7.78 7.49
CA LEU A 126 -2.35 -7.10 6.37
C LEU A 126 -1.30 -6.07 6.81
N LEU A 127 -1.55 -5.31 7.88
CA LEU A 127 -0.68 -4.19 8.27
C LEU A 127 0.27 -4.52 9.42
N PHE A 128 -0.15 -5.38 10.35
CA PHE A 128 0.57 -5.62 11.61
C PHE A 128 1.16 -7.03 11.70
N GLY A 129 1.04 -7.84 10.64
CA GLY A 129 1.70 -9.13 10.54
C GLY A 129 1.18 -10.14 11.55
N ALA A 130 -0.11 -10.06 11.90
CA ALA A 130 -0.77 -11.13 12.66
C ALA A 130 -0.53 -12.48 11.96
N ALA A 131 -0.35 -13.54 12.77
CA ALA A 131 0.09 -14.84 12.29
C ALA A 131 -0.80 -15.33 11.14
N ASN A 132 -0.27 -15.29 9.92
CA ASN A 132 -0.98 -15.75 8.73
C ASN A 132 -0.61 -17.22 8.47
N PRO A 133 -1.59 -18.13 8.32
CA PRO A 133 -1.32 -19.53 8.02
C PRO A 133 -0.60 -19.72 6.67
N LEU A 134 -0.69 -18.75 5.76
CA LEU A 134 -0.02 -18.73 4.46
C LEU A 134 1.02 -17.60 4.42
N ALA A 135 2.06 -17.72 5.22
CA ALA A 135 3.16 -16.73 5.32
C ALA A 135 3.98 -16.55 4.02
N THR A 136 3.64 -17.23 2.92
CA THR A 136 4.48 -17.20 1.72
C THR A 136 4.51 -15.83 1.04
N TRP A 137 3.45 -15.02 1.13
CA TRP A 137 3.44 -13.65 0.61
C TRP A 137 3.99 -12.62 1.61
N LEU A 138 3.98 -12.95 2.91
CA LEU A 138 4.45 -12.05 3.95
C LEU A 138 5.97 -11.90 3.84
N CYS A 139 6.42 -10.64 3.81
CA CYS A 139 7.84 -10.31 3.89
C CYS A 139 8.34 -10.25 5.34
N THR A 140 7.48 -10.57 6.30
CA THR A 140 7.80 -10.66 7.71
C THR A 140 8.08 -12.09 8.13
N SER A 141 8.96 -12.22 9.11
CA SER A 141 9.31 -13.50 9.74
C SER A 141 9.86 -13.22 11.13
N THR A 142 10.28 -14.25 11.86
CA THR A 142 11.03 -14.05 13.11
C THR A 142 12.29 -13.20 12.94
N VAL A 143 12.88 -13.20 11.73
CA VAL A 143 14.05 -12.37 11.38
C VAL A 143 13.66 -10.93 11.07
N ARG A 144 12.46 -10.73 10.48
CA ARG A 144 11.92 -9.42 10.09
C ARG A 144 10.53 -9.27 10.70
N SER A 145 10.48 -9.05 12.01
CA SER A 145 9.23 -9.16 12.77
C SER A 145 8.27 -8.01 12.53
N ASP A 146 8.78 -6.80 12.25
CA ASP A 146 7.95 -5.61 12.08
C ASP A 146 7.65 -5.31 10.60
N PRO A 147 6.37 -5.35 10.18
CA PRO A 147 5.98 -5.04 8.81
C PRO A 147 6.31 -3.59 8.40
N GLU A 148 6.24 -2.63 9.32
CA GLU A 148 6.55 -1.22 9.01
C GLU A 148 8.03 -1.03 8.69
N GLY A 149 8.92 -1.64 9.48
CA GLY A 149 10.36 -1.67 9.22
C GLY A 149 10.71 -2.32 7.88
N VAL A 150 10.02 -3.40 7.49
CA VAL A 150 10.20 -4.02 6.17
C VAL A 150 9.84 -3.06 5.03
N ARG A 151 8.72 -2.32 5.15
CA ARG A 151 8.32 -1.32 4.15
C ARG A 151 9.29 -0.14 4.11
N ARG A 152 9.68 0.41 5.26
CA ARG A 152 10.69 1.49 5.35
C ARG A 152 12.01 1.10 4.70
N ASN A 153 12.47 -0.14 4.91
CA ASN A 153 13.66 -0.65 4.23
C ASN A 153 13.46 -0.76 2.70
N ALA A 154 12.28 -1.18 2.24
CA ALA A 154 11.97 -1.20 0.81
C ALA A 154 12.00 0.22 0.19
N TYR A 155 11.44 1.22 0.88
CA TYR A 155 11.51 2.63 0.46
C TYR A 155 12.94 3.14 0.42
N TRP A 156 13.73 2.84 1.45
CA TRP A 156 15.14 3.20 1.51
C TRP A 156 15.93 2.59 0.34
N ARG A 157 15.76 1.29 0.08
CA ARG A 157 16.45 0.58 -1.02
C ARG A 157 16.10 1.15 -2.39
N LEU A 158 14.81 1.43 -2.63
CA LEU A 158 14.33 1.85 -3.95
C LEU A 158 14.49 3.35 -4.23
N LEU A 159 14.19 4.20 -3.24
CA LEU A 159 14.09 5.65 -3.40
C LEU A 159 15.17 6.41 -2.62
N GLY A 160 15.89 5.77 -1.70
CA GLY A 160 16.82 6.46 -0.81
C GLY A 160 16.13 7.37 0.20
N LEU A 161 14.83 7.17 0.44
CA LEU A 161 13.99 8.03 1.28
C LEU A 161 13.52 7.29 2.53
N ASP A 162 13.41 8.03 3.64
CA ASP A 162 12.73 7.61 4.86
C ASP A 162 11.34 8.29 4.93
N LEU A 163 10.45 7.78 5.78
CA LEU A 163 9.18 8.46 6.03
C LEU A 163 9.43 9.74 6.83
N ALA A 164 8.62 10.78 6.59
CA ALA A 164 8.73 12.07 7.26
C ALA A 164 8.45 12.04 8.78
N PHE A 165 8.15 10.86 9.33
CA PHE A 165 7.84 10.66 10.73
C PHE A 165 8.46 9.37 11.25
N GLY A 166 8.72 9.37 12.56
CA GLY A 166 9.27 8.23 13.28
C GLY A 166 8.19 7.30 13.83
N THR A 167 8.22 7.02 15.12
CA THR A 167 7.23 6.20 15.83
C THR A 167 5.97 7.00 16.20
N ASP A 168 4.99 6.34 16.84
CA ASP A 168 3.80 6.98 17.39
C ASP A 168 4.08 8.15 18.34
N ASP A 169 5.20 8.07 19.08
CA ASP A 169 5.70 9.08 20.01
C ASP A 169 6.65 10.08 19.34
N ASN A 170 6.71 10.06 18.00
CA ASN A 170 7.58 10.92 17.20
C ASN A 170 9.09 10.71 17.45
N ARG A 171 9.48 9.57 18.03
CA ARG A 171 10.89 9.16 18.19
C ARG A 171 11.40 8.58 16.87
N PRO A 172 12.71 8.62 16.57
CA PRO A 172 13.26 7.95 15.40
C PRO A 172 12.83 6.48 15.32
N PHE A 173 12.40 6.03 14.13
CA PHE A 173 12.02 4.64 13.92
C PHE A 173 13.26 3.78 13.70
N ALA A 174 13.48 2.78 14.54
CA ALA A 174 14.60 1.87 14.38
C ALA A 174 14.23 0.75 13.40
N PHE A 175 14.99 0.60 12.32
CA PHE A 175 14.86 -0.51 11.38
C PHE A 175 16.20 -0.78 10.69
N ASP A 176 16.35 -1.99 10.16
CA ASP A 176 17.57 -2.40 9.47
C ASP A 176 17.66 -1.72 8.10
N LYS A 177 18.43 -0.64 8.04
CA LYS A 177 18.72 0.07 6.78
C LYS A 177 19.69 -0.75 5.93
N ALA A 178 19.29 -1.08 4.71
CA ALA A 178 20.19 -1.71 3.76
C ALA A 178 21.39 -0.82 3.45
N THR A 179 22.57 -1.44 3.30
CA THR A 179 23.82 -0.76 2.89
C THR A 179 23.73 -0.20 1.48
N ALA A 180 23.00 -0.88 0.59
CA ALA A 180 22.81 -0.48 -0.79
C ALA A 180 21.43 0.18 -0.99
N ALA A 181 21.43 1.46 -1.34
CA ALA A 181 20.22 2.27 -1.59
C ALA A 181 20.38 3.18 -2.80
N ASN A 182 19.27 3.67 -3.35
CA ASN A 182 19.25 4.65 -4.45
C ASN A 182 19.32 6.09 -3.92
N THR A 183 20.44 6.49 -3.32
CA THR A 183 20.61 7.84 -2.75
C THR A 183 20.58 8.95 -3.80
N ALA A 184 20.91 8.65 -5.06
CA ALA A 184 20.87 9.62 -6.16
C ALA A 184 19.45 9.89 -6.70
N PHE A 185 18.44 9.11 -6.29
CA PHE A 185 17.08 9.23 -6.83
C PHE A 185 16.50 10.63 -6.65
N VAL A 186 16.64 11.21 -5.44
CA VAL A 186 16.07 12.52 -5.11
C VAL A 186 16.64 13.61 -6.01
N ALA A 187 17.96 13.67 -6.12
CA ALA A 187 18.63 14.67 -6.95
C ALA A 187 18.21 14.58 -8.43
N LEU A 188 18.20 13.37 -9.00
CA LEU A 188 17.77 13.15 -10.39
C LEU A 188 16.30 13.49 -10.62
N PHE A 189 15.45 13.19 -9.63
CA PHE A 189 14.03 13.46 -9.72
C PHE A 189 13.72 14.95 -9.60
N GLU A 190 14.37 15.67 -8.68
CA GLU A 190 14.24 17.12 -8.56
C GLU A 190 14.73 17.85 -9.82
N GLU A 191 15.85 17.40 -10.40
CA GLU A 191 16.34 17.94 -11.66
C GLU A 191 15.35 17.70 -12.81
N LEU A 192 14.77 16.49 -12.91
CA LEU A 192 13.74 16.20 -13.89
C LEU A 192 12.50 17.08 -13.71
N LEU A 193 12.04 17.27 -12.47
CA LEU A 193 10.88 18.13 -12.17
C LEU A 193 11.14 19.58 -12.54
N PHE A 194 12.36 20.08 -12.32
CA PHE A 194 12.76 21.42 -12.71
C PHE A 194 12.74 21.60 -14.22
N GLU A 195 13.33 20.68 -14.98
CA GLU A 195 13.34 20.71 -16.45
C GLU A 195 11.92 20.58 -17.03
N LEU A 196 11.09 19.70 -16.47
CA LEU A 196 9.68 19.59 -16.86
C LEU A 196 8.89 20.86 -16.56
N TRP A 197 9.12 21.49 -15.41
CA TRP A 197 8.49 22.76 -15.08
C TRP A 197 8.88 23.87 -16.06
N GLN A 198 10.16 23.95 -16.45
CA GLN A 198 10.61 24.88 -17.48
C GLN A 198 9.94 24.60 -18.82
N ALA A 199 9.89 23.32 -19.25
CA ALA A 199 9.25 22.93 -20.49
C ALA A 199 7.74 23.27 -20.50
N VAL A 200 7.01 22.99 -19.41
CA VAL A 200 5.58 23.31 -19.27
C VAL A 200 5.35 24.82 -19.25
N SER A 201 6.24 25.59 -18.62
CA SER A 201 6.16 27.06 -18.61
C SER A 201 6.37 27.63 -20.02
N ASN A 202 7.30 27.06 -20.78
CA ASN A 202 7.59 27.45 -22.15
C ASN A 202 6.50 27.01 -23.16
N LEU A 203 5.76 25.94 -22.90
CA LEU A 203 4.60 25.56 -23.74
C LEU A 203 3.53 26.65 -23.80
N ARG A 204 3.41 27.47 -22.74
CA ARG A 204 2.50 28.60 -22.68
C ARG A 204 3.11 29.89 -23.24
N ASN A 205 4.39 29.87 -23.57
CA ASN A 205 5.10 31.02 -24.09
C ASN A 205 4.97 31.05 -25.63
N LEU A 206 4.10 31.93 -26.13
CA LEU A 206 3.85 32.09 -27.57
C LEU A 206 4.87 33.05 -28.24
N VAL A 207 5.64 33.82 -27.45
CA VAL A 207 6.59 34.82 -27.94
C VAL A 207 7.84 34.82 -27.05
N GLY A 208 8.94 34.27 -27.54
CA GLY A 208 10.23 34.21 -26.83
C GLY A 208 11.08 33.02 -27.28
N VAL A 209 12.35 33.01 -26.84
CA VAL A 209 13.24 31.86 -27.09
C VAL A 209 12.79 30.69 -26.23
N ASN A 210 12.57 29.52 -26.85
CA ASN A 210 12.24 28.29 -26.15
C ASN A 210 13.50 27.74 -25.46
N ALA A 211 13.55 27.83 -24.13
CA ALA A 211 14.67 27.35 -23.32
C ALA A 211 14.52 25.88 -22.87
N SER A 212 13.55 25.14 -23.41
CA SER A 212 13.31 23.75 -23.02
C SER A 212 14.36 22.81 -23.62
N ASP A 213 15.03 22.02 -22.77
CA ASP A 213 16.01 21.02 -23.20
C ASP A 213 15.38 19.60 -23.15
N ASN A 214 14.79 19.20 -24.28
CA ASN A 214 14.17 17.88 -24.42
C ASN A 214 15.18 16.73 -24.28
N ASP A 215 16.45 16.94 -24.67
CA ASP A 215 17.50 15.92 -24.60
C ASP A 215 17.94 15.70 -23.15
N ARG A 216 17.97 16.76 -22.33
CA ARG A 216 18.20 16.62 -20.89
C ARG A 216 17.05 15.90 -20.20
N ILE A 217 15.80 16.23 -20.52
CA ILE A 217 14.62 15.50 -20.01
C ILE A 217 14.73 14.01 -20.36
N TYR A 218 15.01 13.67 -21.62
CA TYR A 218 15.19 12.28 -22.06
C TYR A 218 16.28 11.56 -21.23
N ARG A 219 17.48 12.14 -21.13
CA ARG A 219 18.60 11.56 -20.37
C ARG A 219 18.26 11.36 -18.88
N LEU A 220 17.59 12.32 -18.24
CA LEU A 220 17.17 12.20 -16.85
C LEU A 220 16.14 11.09 -16.66
N THR A 221 15.18 10.96 -17.59
CA THR A 221 14.20 9.87 -17.55
C THR A 221 14.83 8.50 -17.75
N GLU A 222 15.79 8.35 -18.66
CA GLU A 222 16.55 7.10 -18.83
C GLU A 222 17.36 6.74 -17.58
N GLN A 223 18.06 7.71 -16.99
CA GLN A 223 18.84 7.49 -15.77
C GLN A 223 17.95 7.08 -14.59
N LEU A 224 16.79 7.74 -14.41
CA LEU A 224 15.81 7.36 -13.40
C LEU A 224 15.27 5.95 -13.64
N ALA A 225 14.93 5.61 -14.89
CA ALA A 225 14.49 4.27 -15.24
C ALA A 225 15.56 3.21 -14.94
N PHE A 226 16.83 3.51 -15.24
CA PHE A 226 17.95 2.63 -14.96
C PHE A 226 18.12 2.36 -13.46
N ILE A 227 18.19 3.40 -12.62
CA ILE A 227 18.39 3.21 -11.18
C ILE A 227 17.20 2.49 -10.53
N LEU A 228 15.97 2.75 -10.97
CA LEU A 228 14.76 2.09 -10.44
C LEU A 228 14.67 0.63 -10.87
N ARG A 229 15.12 0.29 -12.09
CA ARG A 229 15.18 -1.10 -12.58
C ARG A 229 16.32 -1.88 -11.95
N SER A 230 17.48 -1.25 -11.73
CA SER A 230 18.66 -1.90 -11.14
C SER A 230 18.36 -2.51 -9.77
N ARG A 231 17.50 -1.87 -8.96
CA ARG A 231 17.08 -2.38 -7.64
C ARG A 231 16.01 -3.45 -7.69
N ARG A 232 15.35 -3.61 -8.84
CA ARG A 232 14.31 -4.62 -9.10
C ARG A 232 14.80 -5.81 -9.92
N GLN A 233 16.10 -5.90 -10.19
CA GLN A 233 16.69 -7.06 -10.86
C GLN A 233 16.27 -8.34 -10.14
N GLU A 234 15.88 -9.35 -10.91
CA GLU A 234 15.44 -10.65 -10.43
C GLU A 234 14.33 -10.61 -9.36
N ASP A 235 13.50 -9.57 -9.35
CA ASP A 235 12.35 -9.41 -8.43
C ASP A 235 12.70 -9.23 -6.97
N LEU A 236 13.92 -8.78 -6.70
CA LEU A 236 14.42 -8.62 -5.33
C LEU A 236 13.53 -7.72 -4.44
N LEU A 237 12.70 -6.86 -5.03
CA LEU A 237 11.76 -5.97 -4.34
C LEU A 237 10.28 -6.23 -4.69
N ALA A 238 9.99 -7.10 -5.66
CA ALA A 238 8.63 -7.22 -6.19
C ALA A 238 7.65 -7.71 -5.14
N ARG A 239 8.11 -8.56 -4.20
CA ARG A 239 7.27 -9.11 -3.14
C ARG A 239 7.00 -8.10 -2.04
N GLU A 240 8.01 -7.35 -1.61
CA GLU A 240 7.83 -6.21 -0.69
C GLU A 240 6.92 -5.14 -1.31
N GLU A 241 7.03 -4.91 -2.61
CA GLU A 241 6.18 -3.98 -3.36
C GLU A 241 4.71 -4.44 -3.39
N LEU A 242 4.45 -5.71 -3.71
CA LEU A 242 3.09 -6.27 -3.65
C LEU A 242 2.52 -6.22 -2.22
N ALA A 243 3.30 -6.59 -1.20
CA ALA A 243 2.86 -6.55 0.19
C ALA A 243 2.53 -5.11 0.63
N SER A 244 3.38 -4.14 0.28
CA SER A 244 3.16 -2.72 0.56
C SER A 244 1.94 -2.17 -0.19
N ALA A 245 1.79 -2.49 -1.48
CA ALA A 245 0.66 -2.04 -2.29
C ALA A 245 -0.67 -2.65 -1.82
N THR A 246 -0.62 -3.87 -1.28
CA THR A 246 -1.79 -4.53 -0.67
C THR A 246 -2.17 -3.84 0.64
N ALA A 247 -1.22 -3.70 1.55
CA ALA A 247 -1.46 -3.12 2.86
C ALA A 247 -1.92 -1.65 2.76
N LEU A 248 -1.26 -0.84 1.93
CA LEU A 248 -1.64 0.57 1.76
C LEU A 248 -2.88 0.75 0.88
N GLY A 249 -3.13 -0.17 -0.06
CA GLY A 249 -4.41 -0.22 -0.78
C GLY A 249 -5.60 -0.49 0.16
N TRP A 250 -5.39 -1.28 1.22
CA TRP A 250 -6.42 -1.53 2.25
C TRP A 250 -6.72 -0.26 3.06
N VAL A 251 -5.67 0.50 3.38
CA VAL A 251 -5.79 1.81 4.05
C VAL A 251 -6.57 2.78 3.17
N GLU A 252 -6.20 2.91 1.90
CA GLU A 252 -6.91 3.79 0.97
C GLU A 252 -8.40 3.39 0.87
N LEU A 253 -8.69 2.11 0.65
CA LEU A 253 -10.06 1.60 0.54
C LEU A 253 -10.89 1.87 1.81
N THR A 254 -10.26 1.71 2.98
CA THR A 254 -10.87 2.00 4.28
C THR A 254 -11.24 3.47 4.45
N LEU A 255 -10.48 4.38 3.82
CA LEU A 255 -10.69 5.82 3.91
C LEU A 255 -11.61 6.34 2.81
N SER A 256 -11.61 5.72 1.63
CA SER A 256 -12.40 6.15 0.48
C SER A 256 -13.89 5.80 0.62
N ALA A 257 -14.22 4.67 1.26
CA ALA A 257 -15.60 4.23 1.45
C ALA A 257 -16.11 4.48 2.90
N ASP A 258 -17.44 4.57 3.07
CA ASP A 258 -18.08 4.56 4.40
C ASP A 258 -18.03 3.14 4.97
N THR A 259 -16.86 2.78 5.49
CA THR A 259 -16.61 1.44 6.02
C THR A 259 -17.28 1.24 7.38
N PRO A 260 -17.57 -0.01 7.79
CA PRO A 260 -18.18 -0.31 9.09
C PRO A 260 -17.47 0.38 10.25
N VAL A 261 -16.12 0.45 10.20
CA VAL A 261 -15.33 1.18 11.19
C VAL A 261 -15.52 2.70 11.14
N VAL A 262 -15.75 3.32 9.97
CA VAL A 262 -16.14 4.74 9.89
C VAL A 262 -17.47 4.95 10.62
N VAL A 263 -18.42 4.05 10.38
CA VAL A 263 -19.78 4.14 10.91
C VAL A 263 -19.79 3.97 12.42
N ASP A 264 -19.12 2.95 12.93
CA ASP A 264 -19.02 2.65 14.36
C ASP A 264 -18.27 3.75 15.12
N LEU A 265 -17.23 4.34 14.51
CA LEU A 265 -16.51 5.49 15.07
C LEU A 265 -17.27 6.82 14.98
N ARG A 266 -18.44 6.84 14.33
CA ARG A 266 -19.19 8.07 13.98
C ARG A 266 -18.30 9.13 13.30
N ALA A 267 -17.38 8.66 12.45
CA ALA A 267 -16.36 9.47 11.80
C ALA A 267 -16.66 9.68 10.29
N GLN A 268 -17.93 9.68 9.91
CA GLN A 268 -18.36 9.94 8.54
C GLN A 268 -18.01 11.38 8.14
N ALA A 269 -17.39 11.55 6.99
CA ALA A 269 -17.18 12.83 6.33
C ALA A 269 -17.14 12.64 4.81
N THR A 270 -17.27 13.73 4.06
CA THR A 270 -17.29 13.71 2.60
C THR A 270 -15.92 13.52 1.95
N SER A 271 -14.82 13.76 2.68
CA SER A 271 -13.45 13.60 2.18
C SER A 271 -12.61 12.65 3.05
N ALA A 272 -11.69 11.89 2.45
CA ALA A 272 -10.78 11.00 3.16
C ALA A 272 -9.89 11.75 4.18
N ALA A 273 -9.47 12.97 3.84
CA ALA A 273 -8.69 13.83 4.72
C ALA A 273 -9.49 14.26 5.97
N ASP A 274 -10.77 14.59 5.80
CA ASP A 274 -11.62 14.97 6.94
C ASP A 274 -11.99 13.76 7.80
N ARG A 275 -12.18 12.58 7.19
CA ARG A 275 -12.32 11.31 7.92
C ARG A 275 -11.09 11.02 8.79
N LEU A 276 -9.88 11.22 8.26
CA LEU A 276 -8.64 11.07 9.02
C LEU A 276 -8.55 12.05 10.20
N ARG A 277 -8.94 13.32 9.98
CA ARG A 277 -8.95 14.34 11.04
C ARG A 277 -9.95 14.03 12.16
N LEU A 278 -11.13 13.52 11.82
CA LEU A 278 -12.14 13.08 12.80
C LEU A 278 -11.63 11.90 13.64
N ARG A 279 -10.98 10.92 12.99
CA ARG A 279 -10.40 9.75 13.67
C ARG A 279 -9.23 10.11 14.59
N ALA A 280 -8.35 11.02 14.17
CA ALA A 280 -7.27 11.52 15.02
C ALA A 280 -7.79 12.28 16.26
N ARG A 281 -8.97 12.89 16.16
CA ARG A 281 -9.66 13.55 17.28
C ARG A 281 -10.32 12.56 18.24
N THR A 282 -10.97 11.51 17.73
CA THR A 282 -11.61 10.50 18.60
C THR A 282 -10.57 9.69 19.37
N SER A 283 -9.42 9.34 18.75
CA SER A 283 -8.30 8.70 19.46
C SER A 283 -7.70 9.60 20.55
N ARG A 284 -7.73 10.94 20.37
CA ARG A 284 -7.28 11.91 21.38
C ARG A 284 -8.28 12.11 22.53
N ARG A 285 -9.59 11.99 22.27
CA ARG A 285 -10.62 12.11 23.31
C ARG A 285 -10.58 10.96 24.33
N GLY A 286 -10.14 9.76 23.94
CA GLY A 286 -9.89 8.66 24.88
C GLY A 286 -8.81 8.98 25.93
N HIS A 287 -7.85 9.83 25.60
CA HIS A 287 -6.78 10.29 26.51
C HIS A 287 -7.12 11.57 27.30
N GLY A 288 -8.31 12.15 27.10
CA GLY A 288 -8.67 13.47 27.62
C GLY A 288 -9.86 13.45 28.57
N ARG A 289 -9.95 12.46 29.46
CA ARG A 289 -10.91 12.46 30.58
C ARG A 289 -10.49 11.47 31.67
N ARG A 290 -9.39 11.77 32.35
CA ARG A 290 -9.22 11.37 33.76
C ARG A 290 -9.07 12.66 34.56
N LYS A 291 -9.99 12.86 35.49
CA LYS A 291 -9.88 13.86 36.55
C LYS A 291 -8.69 13.50 37.44
#